data_AF-A0A7L4GYB5-F1
#
_entry.id   AF-A0A7L4GYB5-F1
#
_cell.length_a   1.000
_cell.length_b   1.000
_cell.length_c   1.000
_cell.angle_alpha   90.00
_cell.angle_beta   90.00
_cell.angle_gamma   90.00
#
_symmetry.space_group_name_H-M   'P 1'
#
loop_
_entity.id
_entity.type
_entity.pdbx_description
1 polymer ?
#
loop_
_entity_poly.entity_id
_entity_poly.type
_entity_poly.pdbx_seq_one_letter_code
_entity_poly.pdbx_strand_id
1 'polypeptide(L)'
;STGTYAAQHCHGPRLPGRCDPCTEGESYTAHENGLEECLMCRQCKDDQITLRPCTLTRDTECQCKPGYFCPAEGCEICQRCST
;
A
#
# COMPACT_ATOMS: atom_id res chain seq x y z
N SER A 1 -4.73 8.61 12.70
CA SER A 1 -5.48 8.78 11.43
C SER A 1 -4.90 7.86 10.36
N THR A 2 -5.61 7.71 9.25
CA THR A 2 -5.06 7.09 8.02
C THR A 2 -4.03 8.00 7.36
N GLY A 3 -3.16 7.45 6.52
CA GLY A 3 -2.11 8.19 5.83
C GLY A 3 -1.04 8.80 6.73
N THR A 4 -0.95 8.31 7.96
CA THR A 4 0.05 8.73 8.95
C THR A 4 0.62 7.51 9.68
N TYR A 5 1.79 7.68 10.29
CA TYR A 5 2.43 6.74 11.20
C TYR A 5 2.80 7.43 12.52
N ALA A 6 3.04 6.66 13.59
CA ALA A 6 3.38 7.16 14.91
C ALA A 6 4.87 7.52 14.99
N ALA A 7 5.22 8.73 14.56
CA ALA A 7 6.59 9.26 14.68
C ALA A 7 7.06 9.41 16.14
N GLN A 8 6.12 9.56 17.08
CA GLN A 8 6.41 9.54 18.51
C GLN A 8 5.25 8.92 19.29
N HIS A 9 5.51 7.84 20.01
CA HIS A 9 4.53 7.24 20.92
C HIS A 9 4.26 8.13 22.14
N CYS A 10 3.10 7.93 22.75
CA CYS A 10 2.73 8.59 24.00
C CYS A 10 3.67 8.13 25.13
N HIS A 11 4.27 9.07 25.86
CA HIS A 11 5.21 8.80 26.96
C HIS A 11 4.53 8.64 28.33
N GLY A 12 3.19 8.67 28.38
CA GLY A 12 2.44 8.52 29.61
C GLY A 12 0.95 8.82 29.43
N PRO A 13 0.14 8.59 30.47
CA PRO A 13 -1.29 8.87 30.43
C PRO A 13 -1.54 10.35 30.11
N ARG A 14 -2.39 10.62 29.11
CA ARG A 14 -2.78 11.97 28.65
C ARG A 14 -1.67 12.81 27.98
N LEU A 15 -0.48 12.25 27.75
CA LEU A 15 0.52 12.90 26.90
C LEU A 15 0.24 12.58 25.43
N PRO A 16 0.10 13.59 24.55
CA PRO A 16 -0.13 13.34 23.14
C PRO A 16 1.12 12.71 22.50
N GLY A 17 0.91 11.68 21.68
CA GLY A 17 1.90 11.24 20.70
C GLY A 17 1.93 12.19 19.50
N ARG A 18 2.87 11.96 18.59
CA ARG A 18 2.95 12.66 17.30
C ARG A 18 2.76 11.67 16.16
N CYS A 19 1.91 12.03 15.21
CA CYS A 19 1.76 11.29 13.97
C CYS A 19 2.25 12.16 12.82
N ASP A 20 3.13 11.61 11.99
CA ASP A 20 3.66 12.27 10.80
C ASP A 20 3.05 11.60 9.55
N PRO A 21 2.87 12.33 8.43
CA PRO A 21 2.26 11.79 7.23
C PRO A 21 3.17 10.76 6.54
N CYS A 22 2.55 9.82 5.82
CA CYS A 22 3.26 8.98 4.86
C CYS A 22 3.79 9.83 3.69
N THR A 23 4.65 9.24 2.87
CA THR A 23 5.17 9.87 1.66
C THR A 23 4.29 9.51 0.46
N GLU A 24 3.69 10.51 -0.19
CA GLU A 24 2.81 10.34 -1.35
C GLU A 24 3.52 9.53 -2.46
N GLY A 25 2.86 8.49 -2.95
CA GLY A 25 3.39 7.61 -4.00
C GLY A 25 4.47 6.61 -3.55
N GLU A 26 4.99 6.72 -2.33
CA GLU A 26 6.02 5.81 -1.80
C GLU A 26 5.50 4.92 -0.66
N SER A 27 4.64 5.46 0.20
CA SER A 27 4.10 4.73 1.35
C SER A 27 2.67 5.14 1.72
N TYR A 28 1.99 4.25 2.44
CA TYR A 28 0.59 4.44 2.82
C TYR A 28 0.24 3.77 4.15
N THR A 29 -0.88 4.20 4.74
CA THR A 29 -1.59 3.45 5.78
C THR A 29 -3.10 3.53 5.53
N ALA A 30 -3.73 2.38 5.25
CA ALA A 30 -5.15 2.32 4.87
C ALA A 30 -6.11 2.53 6.05
N HIS A 31 -5.64 2.29 7.28
CA HIS A 31 -6.43 2.35 8.49
C HIS A 31 -5.71 3.15 9.58
N GLU A 32 -6.47 3.57 10.59
CA GLU A 32 -5.86 4.10 11.82
C GLU A 32 -4.94 3.04 12.42
N ASN A 33 -3.75 3.48 12.81
CA ASN A 33 -2.68 2.58 13.19
C ASN A 33 -1.76 3.24 14.23
N GLY A 34 -0.88 2.43 14.81
CA GLY A 34 0.22 2.87 15.68
C GLY A 34 1.56 2.36 15.21
N LEU A 35 1.75 2.22 13.89
CA LEU A 35 2.99 1.75 13.30
C LEU A 35 4.08 2.82 13.46
N GLU A 36 5.34 2.40 13.60
CA GLU A 36 6.49 3.31 13.64
C GLU A 36 6.90 3.83 12.25
N GLU A 37 6.36 3.23 11.18
CA GLU A 37 6.56 3.62 9.79
C GLU A 37 5.34 3.28 8.92
N CYS A 38 5.20 3.94 7.78
CA CYS A 38 4.15 3.62 6.81
C CYS A 38 4.51 2.36 6.00
N LEU A 39 3.50 1.70 5.44
CA LEU A 39 3.69 0.55 4.56
C LEU A 39 4.18 1.03 3.21
N MET A 40 5.22 0.39 2.66
CA MET A 40 5.71 0.70 1.32
C MET A 40 4.66 0.34 0.27
N CYS A 41 4.46 1.22 -0.70
CA CYS A 41 3.58 0.95 -1.83
C CYS A 41 4.10 -0.23 -2.65
N ARG A 42 3.19 -1.12 -3.03
CA ARG A 42 3.49 -2.17 -4.00
C ARG A 42 3.90 -1.55 -5.33
N GLN A 43 4.92 -2.14 -5.96
CA GLN A 43 5.24 -1.88 -7.36
C GLN A 43 4.61 -2.96 -8.24
N CYS A 44 3.99 -2.55 -9.35
CA CYS A 44 3.46 -3.49 -10.32
C CYS A 44 4.60 -4.12 -11.12
N LYS A 45 4.51 -5.43 -11.36
CA LYS A 45 5.52 -6.18 -12.12
C LYS A 45 5.42 -5.90 -13.62
N ASP A 46 6.41 -6.34 -14.40
CA ASP A 46 6.47 -6.12 -15.85
C ASP A 46 5.28 -6.72 -16.63
N ASP A 47 4.62 -7.73 -16.10
CA ASP A 47 3.43 -8.38 -16.66
C ASP A 47 2.11 -7.72 -16.19
N GLN A 48 2.20 -6.63 -15.42
CA GLN A 48 1.08 -5.91 -14.83
C GLN A 48 1.01 -4.46 -15.32
N ILE A 49 -0.16 -3.85 -15.13
CA ILE A 49 -0.41 -2.42 -15.28
C ILE A 49 -0.85 -1.85 -13.92
N THR A 50 -0.51 -0.59 -13.67
CA THR A 50 -1.06 0.16 -12.53
C THR A 50 -2.49 0.55 -12.86
N LEU A 51 -3.45 -0.07 -12.18
CA LEU A 51 -4.86 0.27 -12.29
C LEU A 51 -5.20 1.51 -11.46
N ARG A 52 -4.63 1.59 -10.25
CA ARG A 52 -4.71 2.79 -9.40
C ARG A 52 -3.36 3.08 -8.77
N PRO A 53 -2.92 4.35 -8.75
CA PRO A 53 -1.68 4.72 -8.10
C PRO A 53 -1.81 4.61 -6.58
N CYS A 54 -0.66 4.42 -5.93
CA CYS A 54 -0.56 4.54 -4.49
C CYS A 54 -0.87 5.96 -4.04
N THR A 55 -1.50 6.08 -2.87
CA THR A 55 -1.84 7.33 -2.19
C THR A 55 -1.57 7.16 -0.70
N LEU A 56 -1.56 8.24 0.08
CA LEU A 56 -1.31 8.14 1.54
C LEU A 56 -2.21 7.10 2.25
N THR A 57 -3.42 6.87 1.76
CA THR A 57 -4.40 5.99 2.41
C THR A 57 -4.71 4.71 1.62
N ARG A 58 -4.00 4.42 0.52
CA ARG A 58 -4.28 3.24 -0.31
C ARG A 58 -3.04 2.80 -1.07
N ASP A 59 -2.80 1.50 -1.09
CA ASP A 59 -1.76 0.88 -1.90
C ASP A 59 -1.98 1.08 -3.42
N THR A 60 -0.94 0.80 -4.19
CA THR A 60 -1.03 0.59 -5.63
C THR A 60 -1.92 -0.61 -5.93
N GLU A 61 -2.88 -0.43 -6.83
CA GLU A 61 -3.68 -1.53 -7.37
C GLU A 61 -3.10 -1.96 -8.72
N CYS A 62 -2.69 -3.23 -8.82
CA CYS A 62 -2.09 -3.80 -10.03
C CYS A 62 -3.03 -4.79 -10.70
N GLN A 63 -3.06 -4.78 -12.03
CA GLN A 63 -3.85 -5.71 -12.84
C GLN A 63 -2.96 -6.36 -13.91
N CYS A 64 -3.22 -7.62 -14.27
CA CYS A 64 -2.50 -8.26 -15.37
C CYS A 64 -2.73 -7.55 -16.71
N LYS A 65 -1.68 -7.48 -17.54
CA LYS A 65 -1.76 -6.95 -18.91
C LYS A 65 -2.75 -7.77 -19.76
N PRO A 66 -3.35 -7.18 -20.81
CA PRO A 66 -4.14 -7.92 -21.78
C PRO A 66 -3.38 -9.13 -22.35
N GLY A 67 -4.04 -10.28 -22.46
CA GLY A 67 -3.41 -11.56 -22.83
C GLY A 67 -2.80 -12.34 -21.67
N TYR A 68 -2.93 -11.81 -20.44
CA TYR A 68 -2.59 -12.50 -19.21
C TYR A 68 -3.79 -12.54 -18.26
N PHE A 69 -3.86 -13.55 -17.40
CA PHE A 69 -4.89 -13.72 -16.39
C PHE A 69 -4.30 -14.12 -15.03
N CYS A 70 -5.11 -13.93 -14.00
CA CYS A 70 -4.75 -14.24 -12.62
C CYS A 70 -5.83 -15.21 -12.07
N PRO A 71 -5.59 -16.53 -12.04
CA PRO A 71 -6.64 -17.50 -11.70
C PRO A 71 -7.04 -17.56 -10.22
N ALA A 72 -6.32 -16.90 -9.31
CA ALA A 72 -6.58 -16.96 -7.88
C ALA A 72 -6.58 -15.56 -7.24
N GLU A 73 -7.42 -15.38 -6.22
CA GLU A 73 -7.32 -14.21 -5.33
C GLU A 73 -5.95 -14.22 -4.65
N GLY A 74 -5.20 -13.12 -4.79
CA GLY A 74 -3.86 -12.96 -4.22
C GLY A 74 -2.72 -13.50 -5.08
N CYS A 75 -2.96 -13.94 -6.32
CA CYS A 75 -1.87 -14.43 -7.15
C CYS A 75 -0.94 -13.28 -7.60
N GLU A 76 0.32 -13.40 -7.20
CA GLU A 76 1.37 -12.41 -7.45
C GLU A 76 1.93 -12.47 -8.89
N ILE A 77 1.49 -13.44 -9.69
CA ILE A 77 2.08 -13.79 -10.99
C ILE A 77 0.97 -13.82 -12.05
N CYS A 78 1.14 -13.10 -13.15
CA CYS A 78 0.20 -13.14 -14.26
C CYS A 78 0.55 -14.30 -15.20
N GLN A 79 -0.41 -15.19 -15.44
CA GLN A 79 -0.24 -16.30 -16.38
C GLN A 79 -0.68 -15.87 -17.78
N ARG A 80 0.13 -16.17 -18.79
CA ARG A 80 -0.26 -15.89 -20.18
C ARG A 80 -1.44 -16.79 -20.57
N CYS A 81 -2.43 -16.22 -21.24
CA CYS A 81 -3.53 -17.01 -21.79
C CYS A 81 -2.98 -18.02 -22.81
N SER A 82 -3.36 -19.29 -22.67
CA SER A 82 -3.14 -20.29 -23.72
C SER A 82 -4.07 -19.99 -24.90
N THR A 83 -3.54 -20.08 -26.12
CA THR A 83 -4.31 -19.95 -27.37
C THR A 83 -5.18 -21.17 -27.63
#